data_AF-A0A1S1TPV7-F1
#
_entry.id   AF-A0A1S1TPV7-F1
#
_cell.length_a   1.000
_cell.length_b   1.000
_cell.length_c   1.000
_cell.angle_alpha   90.00
_cell.angle_beta   90.00
_cell.angle_gamma   90.00
#
_symmetry.space_group_name_H-M   'P 1'
#
loop_
_entity.id
_entity.type
_entity.pdbx_description
1 polymer ?
#
loop_
_entity_poly.entity_id
_entity_poly.type
_entity_poly.pdbx_seq_one_letter_code
_entity_poly.pdbx_strand_id
1 'polypeptide(L)'
;MLDKARPSLAFFFEGTNPTPPVHLGTRYDLSGNFLLEPGNTIVSHLVAGSPSEAAVIEVRERMRAMPDADRLAFTPISSLHMTLFQGIIEYRRRLPYWPADVPLDTSIDDMTRLYLERLQGFQPCPAFRIKAIGVTPNGLTVAGASAQDERILRTWRDALSVPFGYRHPDHDTYVFHITFAYQIRRLADERVSAWQDLFDECLSFLDREAPVIELRPPAFCSFKDMKHFEELLVLG
;
A
#
# COMPACT_ATOMS: atom_id res chain seq x y z
N MET A 1 -34.92 2.13 -1.51
CA MET A 1 -33.87 1.91 -2.54
C MET A 1 -32.55 1.88 -1.80
N LEU A 2 -31.72 0.87 -2.04
CA LEU A 2 -30.35 0.86 -1.50
C LEU A 2 -29.55 1.99 -2.16
N ASP A 3 -28.77 2.71 -1.36
CA ASP A 3 -27.90 3.77 -1.88
C ASP A 3 -26.82 3.18 -2.77
N LYS A 4 -26.49 3.87 -3.86
CA LYS A 4 -25.46 3.42 -4.79
C LYS A 4 -24.09 3.91 -4.33
N ALA A 5 -23.13 3.00 -4.28
CA ALA A 5 -21.74 3.36 -4.03
C ALA A 5 -21.22 4.28 -5.15
N ARG A 6 -20.41 5.27 -4.77
CA ARG A 6 -19.62 6.09 -5.69
C ARG A 6 -18.79 5.16 -6.60
N PRO A 7 -18.57 5.51 -7.88
CA PRO A 7 -17.86 4.63 -8.82
C PRO A 7 -16.49 4.15 -8.33
N SER A 8 -15.75 5.01 -7.60
CA SER A 8 -14.45 4.67 -7.00
C SER A 8 -14.53 3.65 -5.87
N LEU A 9 -15.69 3.50 -5.23
CA LEU A 9 -15.92 2.59 -4.10
C LEU A 9 -16.73 1.35 -4.49
N ALA A 10 -17.38 1.34 -5.65
CA ALA A 10 -18.23 0.23 -6.10
C ALA A 10 -17.50 -1.14 -6.05
N PHE A 11 -16.20 -1.18 -6.33
CA PHE A 11 -15.46 -2.46 -6.28
C PHE A 11 -15.42 -3.09 -4.87
N PHE A 12 -15.69 -2.33 -3.81
CA PHE A 12 -15.60 -2.80 -2.43
C PHE A 12 -16.92 -3.35 -1.87
N PHE A 13 -18.05 -3.20 -2.57
CA PHE A 13 -19.37 -3.60 -2.09
C PHE A 13 -19.88 -4.87 -2.78
N GLU A 14 -20.68 -5.66 -2.06
CA GLU A 14 -21.16 -6.98 -2.49
C GLU A 14 -21.98 -6.93 -3.78
N GLY A 15 -22.92 -6.00 -3.92
CA GLY A 15 -23.83 -5.95 -5.07
C GLY A 15 -23.14 -5.55 -6.37
N THR A 16 -22.10 -4.74 -6.29
CA THR A 16 -21.33 -4.27 -7.45
C THR A 16 -20.10 -5.12 -7.74
N ASN A 17 -19.64 -5.91 -6.78
CA ASN A 17 -18.54 -6.85 -6.97
C ASN A 17 -18.72 -8.11 -6.11
N PRO A 18 -19.48 -9.11 -6.57
CA PRO A 18 -19.73 -10.33 -5.79
C PRO A 18 -18.52 -11.28 -5.74
N THR A 19 -17.44 -10.98 -6.45
CA THR A 19 -16.27 -11.86 -6.49
C THR A 19 -15.49 -11.79 -5.18
N PRO A 20 -15.07 -12.95 -4.63
CA PRO A 20 -14.20 -12.98 -3.47
C PRO A 20 -12.94 -12.12 -3.66
N PRO A 21 -12.42 -11.49 -2.59
CA PRO A 21 -11.16 -10.77 -2.65
C PRO A 21 -10.01 -11.65 -3.16
N VAL A 22 -9.26 -11.14 -4.16
CA VAL A 22 -8.23 -11.90 -4.91
C VAL A 22 -7.13 -12.50 -4.01
N HIS A 23 -6.86 -11.86 -2.88
CA HIS A 23 -5.78 -12.24 -1.96
C HIS A 23 -6.24 -13.16 -0.80
N LEU A 24 -7.53 -13.48 -0.72
CA LEU A 24 -8.05 -14.38 0.28
C LEU A 24 -7.52 -15.80 0.05
N GLY A 25 -6.98 -16.41 1.11
CA GLY A 25 -6.35 -17.73 1.09
C GLY A 25 -4.87 -17.74 0.65
N THR A 26 -4.33 -16.61 0.20
CA THR A 26 -2.90 -16.47 -0.14
C THR A 26 -2.18 -15.47 0.75
N ARG A 27 -2.74 -14.27 0.94
CA ARG A 27 -2.18 -13.21 1.80
C ARG A 27 -2.75 -13.24 3.22
N TYR A 28 -4.03 -13.59 3.34
CA TYR A 28 -4.74 -13.68 4.62
C TYR A 28 -5.81 -14.77 4.57
N ASP A 29 -6.17 -15.32 5.73
CA ASP A 29 -7.26 -16.28 5.86
C ASP A 29 -8.62 -15.61 6.15
N LEU A 30 -9.67 -16.42 6.28
CA LEU A 30 -11.03 -15.96 6.61
C LEU A 30 -11.17 -15.36 8.01
N SER A 31 -10.19 -15.58 8.89
CA SER A 31 -10.13 -14.99 10.23
C SER A 31 -9.34 -13.67 10.24
N GLY A 32 -8.80 -13.26 9.09
CA GLY A 32 -7.98 -12.05 8.96
C GLY A 32 -6.53 -12.25 9.41
N ASN A 33 -6.07 -13.49 9.60
CA ASN A 33 -4.67 -13.74 9.91
C ASN A 33 -3.83 -13.63 8.63
N PHE A 34 -2.76 -12.84 8.65
CA PHE A 34 -1.80 -12.78 7.56
C PHE A 34 -1.01 -14.08 7.43
N LEU A 35 -0.97 -14.59 6.21
CA LEU A 35 -0.28 -15.81 5.82
C LEU A 35 1.13 -15.51 5.32
N LEU A 36 1.97 -16.54 5.29
CA LEU A 36 3.34 -16.45 4.78
C LEU A 36 3.30 -16.13 3.27
N GLU A 37 3.77 -14.95 2.90
CA GLU A 37 3.86 -14.47 1.52
C GLU A 37 5.15 -13.63 1.40
N PRO A 38 6.34 -14.27 1.40
CA PRO A 38 7.60 -13.55 1.49
C PRO A 38 7.93 -12.79 0.21
N GLY A 39 8.61 -11.66 0.38
CA GLY A 39 9.01 -10.80 -0.72
C GLY A 39 9.93 -9.67 -0.27
N ASN A 40 10.17 -8.75 -1.20
CA ASN A 40 10.89 -7.51 -0.95
C ASN A 40 10.24 -6.33 -1.69
N THR A 41 10.57 -5.10 -1.28
CA THR A 41 9.91 -3.89 -1.81
C THR A 41 10.71 -2.63 -1.45
N ILE A 42 10.44 -1.52 -2.15
CA ILE A 42 10.83 -0.17 -1.71
C ILE A 42 9.61 0.51 -1.10
N VAL A 43 9.67 0.82 0.18
CA VAL A 43 8.58 1.47 0.94
C VAL A 43 9.10 2.68 1.69
N SER A 44 8.18 3.56 2.06
CA SER A 44 8.40 4.64 3.00
C SER A 44 7.43 4.49 4.17
N HIS A 45 7.96 4.16 5.34
CA HIS A 45 7.18 4.04 6.57
C HIS A 45 6.70 5.41 7.07
N LEU A 46 5.61 5.43 7.85
CA LEU A 46 5.24 6.62 8.60
C LEU A 46 6.35 7.01 9.60
N VAL A 47 6.46 8.30 9.90
CA VAL A 47 7.36 8.76 10.98
C VAL A 47 6.68 8.52 12.33
N ALA A 48 7.22 7.56 13.09
CA ALA A 48 6.70 7.18 14.39
C ALA A 48 6.64 8.36 15.38
N GLY A 49 5.49 8.55 16.01
CA GLY A 49 5.20 9.64 16.95
C GLY A 49 4.94 11.00 16.29
N SER A 50 4.95 11.10 14.96
CA SER A 50 4.63 12.35 14.27
C SER A 50 3.14 12.69 14.39
N PRO A 51 2.77 13.99 14.33
CA PRO A 51 1.36 14.40 14.29
C PRO A 51 0.61 13.78 13.10
N SER A 52 1.26 13.66 11.94
CA SER A 52 0.63 13.07 10.76
C SER A 52 0.40 11.57 10.91
N GLU A 53 1.29 10.83 11.57
CA GLU A 53 1.05 9.42 11.92
C GLU A 53 -0.15 9.28 12.84
N ALA A 54 -0.26 10.13 13.88
CA ALA A 54 -1.40 10.10 14.79
C ALA A 54 -2.74 10.32 14.06
N ALA A 55 -2.78 11.25 13.10
CA ALA A 55 -3.98 11.48 12.28
C ALA A 55 -4.31 10.29 11.36
N VAL A 56 -3.30 9.65 10.78
CA VAL A 56 -3.47 8.44 9.96
C VAL A 56 -4.00 7.27 10.79
N ILE A 57 -3.47 7.08 12.01
CA ILE A 57 -3.94 6.07 12.96
C ILE A 57 -5.39 6.35 13.39
N GLU A 58 -5.74 7.61 13.66
CA GLU A 58 -7.11 7.99 14.02
C GLU A 58 -8.12 7.58 12.93
N VAL A 59 -7.82 7.85 11.65
CA VAL A 59 -8.69 7.38 10.54
C VAL A 59 -8.81 5.86 10.52
N ARG A 60 -7.69 5.15 10.72
CA ARG A 60 -7.69 3.68 10.79
C ARG A 60 -8.56 3.17 11.95
N GLU A 61 -8.50 3.77 13.13
CA GLU A 61 -9.32 3.37 14.28
C GLU A 61 -10.81 3.71 14.07
N ARG A 62 -11.13 4.82 13.41
CA ARG A 62 -12.52 5.13 13.00
C ARG A 62 -13.08 4.07 12.06
N MET A 63 -12.30 3.59 11.09
CA MET A 63 -12.69 2.46 10.24
C MET A 63 -12.87 1.17 11.03
N ARG A 64 -11.99 0.92 12.00
CA ARG A 64 -12.07 -0.27 12.87
C ARG A 64 -13.25 -0.25 13.83
N ALA A 65 -13.76 0.93 14.17
CA ALA A 65 -14.93 1.11 15.01
C ALA A 65 -16.27 0.87 14.26
N MET A 66 -16.23 0.69 12.93
CA MET A 66 -17.43 0.35 12.17
C MET A 66 -17.98 -1.02 12.59
N PRO A 67 -19.32 -1.17 12.71
CA PRO A 67 -19.95 -2.42 13.15
C PRO A 67 -19.56 -3.66 12.33
N ASP A 68 -19.27 -3.47 11.03
CA ASP A 68 -18.90 -4.50 10.06
C ASP A 68 -17.41 -4.47 9.70
N ALA A 69 -16.56 -3.93 10.58
CA ALA A 69 -15.11 -3.91 10.40
C ALA A 69 -14.47 -5.32 10.42
N ASP A 70 -15.18 -6.34 10.90
CA ASP A 70 -14.78 -7.76 10.82
C ASP A 70 -14.70 -8.28 9.38
N ARG A 71 -15.20 -7.51 8.41
CA ARG A 71 -15.01 -7.75 6.97
C ARG A 71 -13.62 -7.36 6.49
N LEU A 72 -12.80 -6.72 7.32
CA LEU A 72 -11.48 -6.20 6.99
C LEU A 72 -10.39 -6.84 7.88
N ALA A 73 -9.31 -7.31 7.27
CA ALA A 73 -8.09 -7.77 7.93
C ALA A 73 -7.11 -6.59 8.07
N PHE A 74 -7.05 -5.99 9.26
CA PHE A 74 -6.19 -4.82 9.50
C PHE A 74 -4.73 -5.18 9.72
N THR A 75 -3.83 -4.46 9.06
CA THR A 75 -2.38 -4.55 9.28
C THR A 75 -1.97 -3.91 10.62
N PRO A 76 -0.86 -4.32 11.25
CA PRO A 76 -0.32 -3.63 12.42
C PRO A 76 0.00 -2.15 12.13
N ILE A 77 -0.12 -1.29 13.14
CA ILE A 77 0.25 0.13 13.01
C ILE A 77 1.73 0.29 12.61
N SER A 78 2.61 -0.53 13.19
CA SER A 78 4.05 -0.52 12.88
C SER A 78 4.37 -0.88 11.42
N SER A 79 3.44 -1.50 10.71
CA SER A 79 3.63 -1.86 9.30
C SER A 79 3.04 -0.83 8.34
N LEU A 80 2.49 0.29 8.81
CA LEU A 80 1.93 1.31 7.93
C LEU A 80 3.06 1.95 7.10
N HIS A 81 2.88 1.94 5.79
CA HIS A 81 3.83 2.46 4.84
C HIS A 81 3.13 2.83 3.52
N MET A 82 3.78 3.69 2.73
CA MET A 82 3.48 3.86 1.32
C MET A 82 4.47 3.01 0.52
N THR A 83 3.98 2.14 -0.37
CA THR A 83 4.87 1.47 -1.34
C THR A 83 5.27 2.46 -2.43
N LEU A 84 6.57 2.67 -2.60
CA LEU A 84 7.11 3.50 -3.69
C LEU A 84 7.35 2.65 -4.94
N PHE A 85 7.95 1.47 -4.77
CA PHE A 85 8.19 0.51 -5.85
C PHE A 85 8.01 -0.93 -5.35
N GLN A 86 7.24 -1.73 -6.09
CA GLN A 86 6.98 -3.13 -5.75
C GLN A 86 8.16 -4.00 -6.18
N GLY A 87 8.76 -4.72 -5.23
CA GLY A 87 9.74 -5.75 -5.50
C GLY A 87 9.08 -7.08 -5.90
N ILE A 88 9.76 -8.19 -5.63
CA ILE A 88 9.25 -9.54 -5.93
C ILE A 88 8.50 -10.16 -4.74
N ILE A 89 7.65 -11.16 -5.01
CA ILE A 89 6.82 -11.84 -4.00
C ILE A 89 6.54 -13.31 -4.41
N GLU A 90 6.52 -14.22 -3.45
CA GLU A 90 6.47 -15.69 -3.64
C GLU A 90 5.36 -16.18 -4.58
N TYR A 91 4.17 -15.55 -4.53
CA TYR A 91 3.02 -15.96 -5.35
C TYR A 91 2.84 -15.16 -6.64
N ARG A 92 3.88 -14.43 -7.08
CA ARG A 92 3.88 -13.70 -8.37
C ARG A 92 5.19 -13.86 -9.15
N ARG A 93 5.69 -15.09 -9.24
CA ARG A 93 6.89 -15.47 -9.99
C ARG A 93 6.65 -15.53 -11.51
N ARG A 94 6.46 -14.37 -12.15
CA ARG A 94 6.25 -14.27 -13.61
C ARG A 94 6.58 -12.89 -14.15
N LEU A 95 6.91 -12.81 -15.43
CA LEU A 95 7.05 -11.52 -16.12
C LEU A 95 5.69 -10.81 -16.26
N PRO A 96 5.63 -9.46 -16.26
CA PRO A 96 6.74 -8.52 -16.02
C PRO A 96 6.89 -8.12 -14.53
N TYR A 97 6.53 -9.00 -13.59
CA TYR A 97 6.66 -8.80 -12.13
C TYR A 97 7.95 -9.41 -11.54
N TRP A 98 8.86 -9.80 -12.44
CA TRP A 98 10.11 -10.46 -12.15
C TRP A 98 11.14 -10.01 -13.21
N PRO A 99 12.43 -9.86 -12.88
CA PRO A 99 13.42 -9.45 -13.86
C PRO A 99 13.68 -10.55 -14.89
N ALA A 100 13.72 -10.19 -16.17
CA ALA A 100 13.84 -11.16 -17.26
C ALA A 100 15.19 -11.88 -17.31
N ASP A 101 16.22 -11.34 -16.66
CA ASP A 101 17.57 -11.89 -16.61
C ASP A 101 17.82 -12.84 -15.41
N VAL A 102 16.78 -13.16 -14.63
CA VAL A 102 16.88 -14.05 -13.46
C VAL A 102 15.83 -15.18 -13.54
N PRO A 103 16.19 -16.45 -13.27
CA PRO A 103 15.23 -17.57 -13.25
C PRO A 103 14.06 -17.35 -12.28
N LEU A 104 12.85 -17.73 -12.68
CA LEU A 104 11.61 -17.54 -11.90
C LEU A 104 11.56 -18.36 -10.60
N ASP A 105 12.36 -19.42 -10.52
CA ASP A 105 12.50 -20.31 -9.36
C ASP A 105 13.60 -19.86 -8.37
N THR A 106 14.30 -18.75 -8.65
CA THR A 106 15.28 -18.17 -7.71
C THR A 106 14.60 -17.83 -6.39
N SER A 107 15.20 -18.21 -5.26
CA SER A 107 14.59 -18.01 -3.94
C SER A 107 14.37 -16.52 -3.61
N ILE A 108 13.40 -16.22 -2.74
CA ILE A 108 13.15 -14.82 -2.30
C ILE A 108 14.40 -14.22 -1.63
N ASP A 109 15.13 -15.03 -0.86
CA ASP A 109 16.34 -14.60 -0.17
C ASP A 109 17.47 -14.27 -1.16
N ASP A 110 17.65 -15.09 -2.20
CA ASP A 110 18.65 -14.84 -3.24
C ASP A 110 18.29 -13.62 -4.09
N MET A 111 17.00 -13.44 -4.42
CA MET A 111 16.52 -12.22 -5.07
C MET A 111 16.76 -10.97 -4.21
N THR A 112 16.55 -11.09 -2.90
CA THR A 112 16.77 -9.98 -1.97
C THR A 112 18.25 -9.60 -1.89
N ARG A 113 19.15 -10.59 -1.86
CA ARG A 113 20.61 -10.35 -1.91
C ARG A 113 21.04 -9.72 -3.23
N LEU A 114 20.50 -10.21 -4.35
CA LEU A 114 20.75 -9.64 -5.67
C LEU A 114 20.33 -8.16 -5.73
N TYR A 115 19.16 -7.81 -5.21
CA TYR A 115 18.72 -6.41 -5.21
C TYR A 115 19.55 -5.52 -4.28
N LEU A 116 20.00 -6.02 -3.13
CA LEU A 116 20.96 -5.28 -2.31
C LEU A 116 22.23 -4.94 -3.09
N GLU A 117 22.78 -5.89 -3.84
CA GLU A 117 23.95 -5.67 -4.71
C GLU A 117 23.63 -4.66 -5.83
N ARG A 118 22.51 -4.81 -6.53
CA ARG A 118 22.10 -3.89 -7.62
C ARG A 118 21.78 -2.47 -7.15
N LEU A 119 21.38 -2.31 -5.88
CA LEU A 119 21.11 -1.02 -5.26
C LEU A 119 22.37 -0.37 -4.67
N GLN A 120 23.53 -1.04 -4.65
CA GLN A 120 24.77 -0.42 -4.21
C GLN A 120 25.11 0.77 -5.11
N GLY A 121 25.35 1.93 -4.50
CA GLY A 121 25.64 3.17 -5.22
C GLY A 121 24.43 3.81 -5.90
N PHE A 122 23.20 3.31 -5.66
CA PHE A 122 21.98 3.98 -6.10
C PHE A 122 21.98 5.43 -5.61
N GLN A 123 21.76 6.37 -6.54
CA GLN A 123 21.74 7.79 -6.22
C GLN A 123 20.32 8.19 -5.80
N PRO A 124 20.12 8.79 -4.61
CA PRO A 124 18.82 9.27 -4.18
C PRO A 124 18.24 10.26 -5.20
N CYS A 125 16.94 10.12 -5.47
CA CYS A 125 16.19 11.21 -6.09
C CYS A 125 15.80 12.25 -5.02
N PRO A 126 15.34 13.45 -5.41
CA PRO A 126 14.91 14.46 -4.43
C PRO A 126 13.85 13.93 -3.45
N ALA A 127 13.79 14.53 -2.26
CA ALA A 127 12.73 14.24 -1.30
C ALA A 127 11.36 14.66 -1.87
N PHE A 128 10.31 13.94 -1.47
CA PHE A 128 8.93 14.20 -1.85
C PHE A 128 8.04 14.31 -0.61
N ARG A 129 6.92 15.00 -0.75
CA ARG A 129 5.84 15.05 0.23
C ARG A 129 4.57 14.47 -0.36
N ILE A 130 3.78 13.80 0.47
CA ILE A 130 2.50 13.25 0.04
C ILE A 130 1.34 13.81 0.86
N LYS A 131 0.14 13.66 0.32
CA LYS A 131 -1.11 13.93 1.04
C LYS A 131 -2.15 12.87 0.70
N ALA A 132 -3.12 12.69 1.58
CA ALA A 132 -4.30 11.88 1.26
C ALA A 132 -5.15 12.59 0.18
N ILE A 133 -5.70 11.80 -0.73
CA ILE A 133 -6.65 12.26 -1.75
C ILE A 133 -7.92 11.40 -1.78
N GLY A 134 -7.99 10.37 -0.94
CA GLY A 134 -9.15 9.52 -0.79
C GLY A 134 -8.97 8.54 0.35
N VAL A 135 -10.10 8.10 0.91
CA VAL A 135 -10.16 7.03 1.90
C VAL A 135 -11.03 5.91 1.31
N THR A 136 -10.55 4.67 1.45
CA THR A 136 -11.21 3.46 0.95
C THR A 136 -11.21 2.40 2.05
N PRO A 137 -11.96 1.31 1.90
CA PRO A 137 -11.89 0.20 2.86
C PRO A 137 -10.48 -0.40 3.05
N ASN A 138 -9.60 -0.26 2.06
CA ASN A 138 -8.22 -0.75 2.18
C ASN A 138 -7.28 0.23 2.89
N GLY A 139 -7.66 1.50 3.08
CA GLY A 139 -6.82 2.55 3.64
C GLY A 139 -6.85 3.83 2.80
N LEU A 140 -5.71 4.52 2.72
CA LEU A 140 -5.61 5.82 2.07
C LEU A 140 -5.14 5.70 0.63
N THR A 141 -5.78 6.42 -0.28
CA THR A 141 -5.18 6.80 -1.56
C THR A 141 -4.40 8.08 -1.35
N VAL A 142 -3.14 8.12 -1.76
CA VAL A 142 -2.26 9.28 -1.59
C VAL A 142 -1.69 9.73 -2.93
N ALA A 143 -1.25 10.98 -2.99
CA ALA A 143 -0.54 11.54 -4.14
C ALA A 143 0.53 12.54 -3.66
N GLY A 144 1.38 13.01 -4.57
CA GLY A 144 2.27 14.12 -4.27
C GLY A 144 1.49 15.32 -3.70
N ALA A 145 2.03 15.94 -2.64
CA ALA A 145 1.41 17.12 -2.01
C ALA A 145 1.31 18.30 -2.98
N SER A 146 2.17 18.32 -4.01
CA SER A 146 2.15 19.23 -5.14
C SER A 146 2.43 18.49 -6.46
N ALA A 147 2.21 19.17 -7.59
CA ALA A 147 2.58 18.63 -8.90
C ALA A 147 4.11 18.40 -9.08
N GLN A 148 4.94 19.05 -8.26
CA GLN A 148 6.37 18.79 -8.23
C GLN A 148 6.68 17.51 -7.44
N ASP A 149 6.03 17.34 -6.28
CA ASP A 149 6.16 16.13 -5.47
C ASP A 149 5.70 14.88 -6.26
N GLU A 150 4.60 14.99 -7.00
CA GLU A 150 4.11 13.91 -7.88
C GLU A 150 5.14 13.54 -8.95
N ARG A 151 5.76 14.54 -9.59
CA ARG A 151 6.83 14.30 -10.57
C ARG A 151 8.03 13.59 -9.93
N ILE A 152 8.41 13.99 -8.71
CA ILE A 152 9.50 13.35 -7.97
C ILE A 152 9.17 11.88 -7.67
N LEU A 153 7.95 11.57 -7.22
CA LEU A 153 7.51 10.19 -7.01
C LEU A 153 7.63 9.33 -8.27
N ARG A 154 7.26 9.87 -9.44
CA ARG A 154 7.41 9.17 -10.72
C ARG A 154 8.88 8.98 -11.10
N THR A 155 9.72 10.01 -10.92
CA THR A 155 11.17 9.90 -11.13
C THR A 155 11.80 8.82 -10.27
N TRP A 156 11.41 8.73 -8.99
CA TRP A 156 11.86 7.65 -8.10
C TRP A 156 11.52 6.27 -8.67
N ARG A 157 10.27 6.07 -9.11
CA ARG A 157 9.83 4.80 -9.69
C ARG A 157 10.61 4.45 -10.95
N ASP A 158 10.82 5.43 -11.83
CA ASP A 158 11.62 5.24 -13.04
C ASP A 158 13.06 4.85 -12.73
N ALA A 159 13.69 5.55 -11.79
CA ALA A 159 15.05 5.24 -11.34
C ALA A 159 15.14 3.83 -10.74
N LEU A 160 14.17 3.43 -9.92
CA LEU A 160 14.12 2.10 -9.30
C LEU A 160 13.84 0.98 -10.30
N SER A 161 13.18 1.26 -11.43
CA SER A 161 12.97 0.24 -12.48
C SER A 161 14.28 -0.29 -13.08
N VAL A 162 15.36 0.49 -13.02
CA VAL A 162 16.68 0.13 -13.56
C VAL A 162 17.35 -0.99 -12.76
N PRO A 163 17.63 -0.84 -11.44
CA PRO A 163 18.20 -1.93 -10.65
C PRO A 163 17.24 -3.11 -10.49
N PHE A 164 15.92 -2.87 -10.44
CA PHE A 164 14.97 -3.98 -10.35
C PHE A 164 14.85 -4.77 -11.66
N GLY A 165 15.10 -4.14 -12.81
CA GLY A 165 15.14 -4.79 -14.13
C GLY A 165 13.76 -5.08 -14.73
N TYR A 166 12.69 -4.46 -14.22
CA TYR A 166 11.34 -4.62 -14.76
C TYR A 166 10.44 -3.41 -14.44
N ARG A 167 9.28 -3.38 -15.10
CA ARG A 167 8.18 -2.45 -14.85
C ARG A 167 6.88 -3.23 -14.84
N HIS A 168 6.02 -2.98 -13.85
CA HIS A 168 4.66 -3.53 -13.86
C HIS A 168 3.82 -2.87 -14.97
N PRO A 169 2.72 -3.51 -15.43
CA PRO A 169 1.88 -2.93 -16.47
C PRO A 169 1.27 -1.56 -16.09
N ASP A 170 1.11 -1.30 -14.80
CA ASP A 170 0.61 -0.05 -14.23
C ASP A 170 1.73 0.91 -13.80
N HIS A 171 2.97 0.75 -14.30
CA HIS A 171 4.12 1.51 -13.80
C HIS A 171 3.90 3.03 -13.83
N ASP A 172 3.45 3.55 -14.97
CA ASP A 172 3.20 4.97 -15.20
C ASP A 172 1.91 5.46 -14.54
N THR A 173 0.93 4.57 -14.36
CA THR A 173 -0.41 4.87 -13.82
C THR A 173 -0.59 4.44 -12.37
N TYR A 174 0.48 4.05 -11.69
CA TYR A 174 0.45 3.49 -10.34
C TYR A 174 -0.24 4.45 -9.37
N VAL A 175 -1.16 3.90 -8.59
CA VAL A 175 -1.91 4.62 -7.56
C VAL A 175 -1.22 4.40 -6.23
N PHE A 176 -0.60 5.46 -5.70
CA PHE A 176 0.03 5.41 -4.39
C PHE A 176 -1.03 5.29 -3.29
N HIS A 177 -0.71 4.49 -2.28
CA HIS A 177 -1.62 4.22 -1.18
C HIS A 177 -0.87 3.84 0.10
N ILE A 178 -1.54 4.00 1.24
CA ILE A 178 -1.14 3.46 2.53
C ILE A 178 -2.20 2.44 2.94
N THR A 179 -1.82 1.17 3.01
CA THR A 179 -2.75 0.09 3.35
C THR A 179 -2.97 0.01 4.85
N PHE A 180 -4.24 0.11 5.26
CA PHE A 180 -4.70 -0.18 6.62
C PHE A 180 -5.22 -1.59 6.77
N ALA A 181 -5.87 -2.09 5.73
CA ALA A 181 -6.54 -3.38 5.78
C ALA A 181 -6.73 -3.99 4.38
N TYR A 182 -7.09 -5.27 4.36
CA TYR A 182 -7.58 -5.97 3.18
C TYR A 182 -8.98 -6.50 3.43
N GLN A 183 -9.84 -6.46 2.42
CA GLN A 183 -11.17 -7.06 2.53
C GLN A 183 -11.08 -8.58 2.65
N ILE A 184 -11.58 -9.15 3.74
CA ILE A 184 -11.89 -10.58 3.88
C ILE A 184 -13.17 -10.89 3.12
N ARG A 185 -14.15 -9.99 3.24
CA ARG A 185 -15.43 -10.00 2.51
C ARG A 185 -15.70 -8.59 2.00
N ARG A 186 -16.50 -8.48 0.94
CA ARG A 186 -16.98 -7.17 0.47
C ARG A 186 -17.85 -6.53 1.54
N LEU A 187 -17.96 -5.21 1.53
CA LEU A 187 -18.85 -4.49 2.43
C LEU A 187 -20.30 -4.70 1.99
N ALA A 188 -21.22 -4.74 2.94
CA ALA A 188 -22.64 -4.97 2.64
C ALA A 188 -23.26 -3.73 2.00
N ASP A 189 -24.15 -3.92 1.02
CA ASP A 189 -24.75 -2.81 0.26
C ASP A 189 -25.61 -1.90 1.15
N GLU A 190 -26.26 -2.44 2.18
CA GLU A 190 -27.02 -1.65 3.15
C GLU A 190 -26.15 -0.72 4.00
N ARG A 191 -24.82 -0.88 3.97
CA ARG A 191 -23.85 -0.06 4.70
C ARG A 191 -23.17 1.00 3.83
N VAL A 192 -23.53 1.10 2.54
CA VAL A 192 -22.90 2.03 1.59
C VAL A 192 -22.87 3.46 2.11
N SER A 193 -24.01 4.04 2.51
CA SER A 193 -24.06 5.42 3.01
C SER A 193 -23.16 5.60 4.23
N ALA A 194 -23.28 4.73 5.23
CA ALA A 194 -22.49 4.83 6.46
C ALA A 194 -20.97 4.80 6.22
N TRP A 195 -20.49 3.92 5.33
CA TRP A 195 -19.07 3.89 4.97
C TRP A 195 -18.63 5.10 4.16
N GLN A 196 -19.46 5.58 3.24
CA GLN A 196 -19.14 6.77 2.46
C GLN A 196 -19.06 8.04 3.31
N ASP A 197 -20.01 8.22 4.23
CA ASP A 197 -20.02 9.35 5.15
C ASP A 197 -18.76 9.34 6.02
N LEU A 198 -18.39 8.16 6.55
CA LEU A 198 -17.15 7.97 7.28
C LEU A 198 -15.92 8.36 6.44
N PHE A 199 -15.84 7.91 5.19
CA PHE A 199 -14.69 8.21 4.33
C PHE A 199 -14.57 9.69 4.01
N ASP A 200 -15.69 10.39 3.80
CA ASP A 200 -15.70 11.82 3.53
C ASP A 200 -15.31 12.65 4.76
N GLU A 201 -15.79 12.25 5.94
CA GLU A 201 -15.38 12.83 7.22
C GLU A 201 -13.90 12.60 7.51
N CYS A 202 -13.40 11.39 7.29
CA CYS A 202 -12.00 11.03 7.49
C CYS A 202 -11.07 11.77 6.53
N LEU A 203 -11.46 11.93 5.26
CA LEU A 203 -10.68 12.72 4.31
C LEU A 203 -10.62 14.20 4.74
N SER A 204 -11.77 14.77 5.10
CA SER A 204 -11.84 16.16 5.60
C SER A 204 -11.05 16.36 6.89
N PHE A 205 -10.99 15.35 7.75
CA PHE A 205 -10.15 15.33 8.95
C PHE A 205 -8.65 15.33 8.58
N LEU A 206 -8.21 14.47 7.67
CA LEU A 206 -6.82 14.41 7.22
C LEU A 206 -6.38 15.71 6.54
N ASP A 207 -7.23 16.32 5.71
CA ASP A 207 -6.91 17.59 5.05
C ASP A 207 -6.62 18.72 6.06
N ARG A 208 -7.21 18.66 7.26
CA ARG A 208 -7.00 19.65 8.32
C ARG A 208 -5.83 19.29 9.23
N GLU A 209 -5.77 18.04 9.72
CA GLU A 209 -4.81 17.62 10.75
C GLU A 209 -3.47 17.12 10.17
N ALA A 210 -3.48 16.60 8.94
CA ALA A 210 -2.32 16.06 8.25
C ALA A 210 -2.32 16.44 6.75
N PRO A 211 -2.32 17.76 6.42
CA PRO A 211 -2.32 18.23 5.02
C PRO A 211 -1.10 17.74 4.24
N VAL A 212 -0.04 17.34 4.95
CA VAL A 212 1.09 16.56 4.45
C VAL A 212 1.31 15.38 5.40
N ILE A 213 1.48 14.18 4.85
CA ILE A 213 1.81 12.97 5.62
C ILE A 213 3.33 12.80 5.63
N GLU A 214 3.91 12.76 6.83
CA GLU A 214 5.35 12.59 7.02
C GLU A 214 5.74 11.12 6.85
N LEU A 215 6.74 10.91 6.00
CA LEU A 215 7.28 9.59 5.70
C LEU A 215 8.78 9.57 5.97
N ARG A 216 9.27 8.41 6.41
CA ARG A 216 10.70 8.10 6.42
C ARG A 216 11.24 8.04 4.98
N PRO A 217 12.55 8.25 4.78
CA PRO A 217 13.16 8.07 3.46
C PRO A 217 12.84 6.68 2.88
N PRO A 218 12.73 6.53 1.54
CA PRO A 218 12.49 5.24 0.92
C PRO A 218 13.55 4.22 1.34
N ALA A 219 13.11 3.02 1.69
CA ALA A 219 13.99 1.92 2.08
C ALA A 219 13.63 0.64 1.33
N PHE A 220 14.67 -0.08 0.88
CA PHE A 220 14.54 -1.46 0.44
C PHE A 220 14.34 -2.36 1.65
N CYS A 221 13.24 -3.10 1.64
CA CYS A 221 12.80 -3.93 2.74
C CYS A 221 12.57 -5.37 2.30
N SER A 222 12.76 -6.31 3.21
CA SER A 222 12.22 -7.66 3.11
C SER A 222 11.00 -7.83 4.02
N PHE A 223 10.12 -8.76 3.69
CA PHE A 223 8.97 -9.11 4.51
C PHE A 223 8.64 -10.60 4.37
N LYS A 224 8.08 -11.18 5.44
CA LYS A 224 7.58 -12.57 5.44
C LYS A 224 6.08 -12.63 5.17
N ASP A 225 5.37 -11.61 5.61
CA ASP A 225 3.94 -11.42 5.48
C ASP A 225 3.64 -9.91 5.60
N MET A 226 2.38 -9.50 5.63
CA MET A 226 2.02 -8.07 5.64
C MET A 226 2.13 -7.39 7.01
N LYS A 227 2.67 -8.07 8.05
CA LYS A 227 2.74 -7.51 9.42
C LYS A 227 4.01 -6.72 9.70
N HIS A 228 5.06 -6.91 8.94
CA HIS A 228 6.35 -6.24 9.18
C HIS A 228 7.19 -6.15 7.90
N PHE A 229 7.81 -4.99 7.70
CA PHE A 229 8.72 -4.72 6.59
C PHE A 229 10.05 -4.31 7.22
N GLU A 230 11.06 -5.19 7.09
CA GLU A 230 12.37 -4.97 7.68
C GLU A 230 13.22 -4.14 6.73
N GLU A 231 13.62 -2.94 7.15
CA GLU A 231 14.50 -2.08 6.37
C GLU A 231 15.90 -2.69 6.26
N LEU A 232 16.34 -2.97 5.03
CA LEU A 232 17.67 -3.52 4.74
C LEU A 232 18.63 -2.46 4.20
N LEU A 233 18.11 -1.49 3.44
CA LEU A 233 18.89 -0.40 2.86
C LEU A 233 18.03 0.86 2.69
N VAL A 234 18.41 1.95 3.36
CA VAL A 234 17.77 3.27 3.19
C VAL A 234 18.39 3.96 1.96
N LEU A 235 17.55 4.54 1.09
CA LEU A 235 17.94 5.10 -0.20
C LEU A 235 17.98 6.64 -0.22
N GLY A 236 17.87 7.32 0.93
CA GLY A 236 17.80 8.78 1.03
C GLY A 236 18.74 9.36 2.07
#